data_AF-A0A7K6JQ10-F1
#
_entry.id   AF-A0A7K6JQ10-F1
#
_cell.length_a   1.000
_cell.length_b   1.000
_cell.length_c   1.000
_cell.angle_alpha   90.00
_cell.angle_beta   90.00
_cell.angle_gamma   90.00
#
_symmetry.space_group_name_H-M   'P 1'
#
loop_
_entity.id
_entity.type
_entity.pdbx_description
1 polymer ?
#
loop_
_entity_poly.entity_id
_entity_poly.type
_entity_poly.pdbx_seq_one_letter_code
_entity_poly.pdbx_strand_id
1 'polypeptide(L)' 'CALLLELASALDTHLRRREGQEPPVTLQLLFLDGEEAFGDWSVTDSLYGARHLAAKMAARGHPAGSEVTAMVSDTGDTPQ' A
#
# COMPACT_ATOMS: atom_id res chain seq x y z
N CYS A 1 11.78 -4.04 7.54
CA CYS A 1 10.42 -4.35 8.04
C CYS A 1 10.22 -4.19 9.56
N ALA A 2 11.24 -4.37 10.40
CA ALA A 2 11.08 -4.41 11.87
C ALA A 2 10.36 -3.18 12.49
N LEU A 3 10.59 -1.98 11.96
CA LEU A 3 9.92 -0.76 12.45
C LEU A 3 8.39 -0.82 12.33
N LEU A 4 7.86 -1.40 11.25
CA LEU A 4 6.41 -1.54 11.07
C LEU A 4 5.81 -2.57 12.03
N LEU A 5 6.57 -3.63 12.33
CA LEU A 5 6.18 -4.64 13.32
C LEU A 5 6.23 -4.05 14.74
N GLU A 6 7.25 -3.26 15.04
CA GLU A 6 7.36 -2.57 16.32
C GLU A 6 6.23 -1.54 16.49
N LEU A 7 5.91 -0.77 15.44
CA LEU A 7 4.78 0.15 15.44
C LEU A 7 3.45 -0.59 15.73
N ALA A 8 3.22 -1.72 15.06
CA ALA A 8 2.03 -2.54 15.29
C ALA A 8 1.97 -3.06 16.74
N SER A 9 3.11 -3.52 17.27
CA SER A 9 3.25 -3.99 18.65
C SER A 9 2.99 -2.87 19.66
N ALA A 10 3.64 -1.71 19.51
CA ALA A 10 3.51 -0.57 20.40
C ALA A 10 2.09 0.02 20.41
N LEU A 11 1.36 -0.08 19.29
CA LEU A 11 0.00 0.44 19.15
C LEU A 11 -1.10 -0.61 19.41
N ASP A 12 -0.78 -1.88 19.64
CA ASP A 12 -1.75 -3.00 19.71
C ASP A 12 -2.93 -2.71 20.65
N THR A 13 -2.66 -2.25 21.88
CA THR A 13 -3.70 -1.90 22.85
C THR A 13 -4.62 -0.76 22.35
N HIS A 14 -4.06 0.23 21.66
CA HIS A 14 -4.82 1.38 21.15
C HIS A 14 -5.67 0.99 19.94
N LEU A 15 -5.14 0.14 19.05
CA LEU A 15 -5.85 -0.35 17.87
C LEU A 15 -7.03 -1.25 18.27
N ARG A 16 -6.81 -2.21 19.17
CA ARG A 16 -7.87 -3.12 19.69
C ARG A 16 -9.02 -2.39 20.37
N ARG A 17 -8.74 -1.30 21.10
CA ARG A 17 -9.80 -0.47 21.72
C ARG A 17 -10.71 0.18 20.68
N ARG A 18 -10.19 0.47 19.49
CA ARG A 18 -10.97 1.07 18.40
C ARG A 18 -11.74 0.03 17.61
N GLU A 19 -11.28 -1.21 17.49
CA GLU A 19 -11.99 -2.26 16.73
C GLU A 19 -13.45 -2.45 17.17
N GLY A 20 -13.73 -2.38 18.48
CA GLY A 20 -15.09 -2.51 19.01
C GLY A 20 -16.02 -1.31 18.73
N GLN A 21 -15.51 -0.24 18.12
CA GLN A 21 -16.25 0.99 17.84
C GLN A 21 -16.57 1.19 16.35
N GLU A 22 -16.23 0.23 15.48
CA GLU A 22 -16.36 0.32 14.00
C GLU A 22 -15.93 1.69 13.45
N PRO A 23 -14.66 2.09 13.64
CA PRO A 23 -14.21 3.42 13.29
C PRO A 23 -14.26 3.61 11.77
N PRO A 24 -14.60 4.81 11.27
CA PRO A 24 -14.62 5.11 9.84
C PRO A 24 -13.22 5.05 9.19
N VAL A 25 -12.16 4.91 9.98
CA VAL A 25 -10.77 4.81 9.54
C VAL A 25 -10.05 3.71 10.32
N THR A 26 -9.19 2.98 9.64
CA THR A 26 -8.35 1.93 10.23
C THR A 26 -6.91 2.01 9.72
N LEU A 27 -6.01 1.30 10.38
CA LEU A 27 -4.62 1.15 9.96
C LEU A 27 -4.46 -0.19 9.22
N GLN A 28 -3.86 -0.13 8.02
CA GLN A 28 -3.47 -1.31 7.26
C GLN A 28 -1.97 -1.27 6.99
N LEU A 29 -1.28 -2.39 7.23
CA LEU A 29 0.13 -2.55 6.91
C LEU A 29 0.27 -3.52 5.74
N LEU A 30 1.00 -3.12 4.70
CA LEU A 30 1.27 -3.93 3.51
C LEU A 30 2.77 -4.23 3.45
N PHE A 31 3.11 -5.51 3.47
CA PHE A 31 4.47 -5.99 3.25
C PHE A 31 4.54 -6.46 1.80
N LEU A 32 5.12 -5.63 0.95
CA LEU A 32 5.22 -5.87 -0.49
C LEU A 32 6.49 -6.69 -0.77
N ASP A 33 6.43 -7.46 -1.83
CA ASP A 33 7.53 -8.33 -2.28
C ASP A 33 8.00 -7.90 -3.68
N GLY A 34 9.25 -8.19 -3.99
CA GLY A 34 9.90 -7.85 -5.26
C GLY A 34 9.92 -6.34 -5.52
N GLU A 35 10.41 -5.53 -4.59
CA GLU A 35 10.67 -4.12 -4.85
C GLU A 35 11.86 -3.93 -5.79
N GLU A 36 12.86 -4.80 -5.70
CA GLU A 36 14.11 -4.68 -6.43
C GLU A 36 13.97 -5.03 -7.92
N ALA A 37 14.82 -4.41 -8.72
CA ALA A 37 15.09 -4.81 -10.08
C ALA A 37 16.00 -6.05 -10.10
N PHE A 38 15.83 -6.93 -11.08
CA PHE A 38 16.79 -8.00 -11.37
C PHE A 38 18.01 -7.48 -12.12
N GLY A 39 17.84 -6.46 -12.95
CA GLY A 39 18.91 -5.73 -13.63
C GLY A 39 18.86 -4.24 -13.28
N ASP A 40 18.82 -3.39 -14.31
CA ASP A 40 18.69 -1.95 -14.14
C ASP A 40 17.25 -1.58 -13.79
N TRP A 41 17.10 -0.66 -12.83
CA TRP A 41 15.79 -0.18 -12.41
C TRP A 41 15.01 0.40 -13.58
N SER A 42 13.85 -0.18 -13.87
CA SER A 42 12.97 0.29 -14.95
C SER A 42 11.50 0.12 -14.60
N VAL A 43 10.62 0.68 -15.42
CA VAL A 43 9.16 0.57 -15.25
C VAL A 43 8.68 -0.88 -15.20
N THR A 44 9.36 -1.77 -15.93
CA THR A 44 9.01 -3.19 -16.00
C THR A 44 9.82 -4.06 -15.04
N ASP A 45 11.04 -3.63 -14.70
CA ASP A 45 11.99 -4.31 -13.82
C ASP A 45 12.17 -3.53 -12.51
N SER A 46 11.10 -3.48 -11.72
CA SER A 46 11.03 -2.98 -10.33
C SER A 46 9.60 -3.11 -9.79
N LEU A 47 9.42 -2.97 -8.47
CA LEU A 47 8.10 -2.76 -7.83
C LEU A 47 7.03 -3.81 -8.19
N TYR A 48 7.42 -5.07 -8.36
CA TYR A 48 6.57 -6.15 -8.86
C TYR A 48 5.31 -6.36 -8.01
N GLY A 49 5.47 -6.55 -6.70
CA GLY A 49 4.35 -6.76 -5.79
C GLY A 49 3.44 -5.53 -5.68
N ALA A 50 4.02 -4.34 -5.66
CA ALA A 50 3.29 -3.08 -5.58
C ALA A 50 2.39 -2.85 -6.81
N ARG A 51 2.95 -3.02 -8.02
CA ARG A 51 2.21 -2.86 -9.29
C ARG A 51 1.06 -3.86 -9.39
N HIS A 52 1.32 -5.12 -9.05
CA HIS A 52 0.30 -6.17 -9.06
C HIS A 52 -0.83 -5.88 -8.06
N LEU A 53 -0.49 -5.48 -6.84
CA LEU A 53 -1.50 -5.14 -5.81
C LEU A 53 -2.33 -3.92 -6.22
N ALA A 54 -1.70 -2.85 -6.72
CA ALA A 54 -2.38 -1.65 -7.18
C ALA A 54 -3.39 -1.96 -8.30
N ALA A 55 -2.99 -2.75 -9.31
CA ALA A 55 -3.90 -3.17 -10.38
C ALA A 55 -5.09 -3.98 -9.85
N LYS A 56 -4.85 -4.90 -8.90
CA LYS A 56 -5.90 -5.71 -8.27
C LYS A 56 -6.87 -4.87 -7.45
N MET A 57 -6.37 -3.87 -6.71
CA MET A 57 -7.21 -2.96 -5.93
C MET A 57 -8.02 -2.04 -6.83
N ALA A 58 -7.43 -1.52 -7.90
CA ALA A 58 -8.13 -0.68 -8.89
C ALA A 58 -9.25 -1.45 -9.62
N ALA A 59 -9.05 -2.73 -9.91
CA ALA A 59 -10.06 -3.58 -10.51
C ALA A 59 -11.21 -3.95 -9.56
N ARG A 60 -11.03 -3.77 -8.24
CA ARG A 60 -12.06 -4.06 -7.25
C ARG A 60 -13.00 -2.86 -7.14
N GLY A 61 -14.29 -3.09 -7.38
CA GLY A 61 -15.31 -2.07 -7.16
C GLY A 61 -15.30 -1.61 -5.70
N HIS A 62 -15.20 -0.30 -5.49
CA HIS A 62 -15.28 0.27 -4.15
C HIS A 62 -16.74 0.29 -3.69
N PRO A 63 -17.03 -0.02 -2.41
CA PRO A 63 -18.37 0.16 -1.87
C PRO A 63 -18.79 1.64 -1.98
N ALA A 64 -20.07 1.87 -2.23
CA ALA A 64 -20.61 3.22 -2.39
C ALA A 64 -20.29 4.07 -1.14
N GLY A 65 -19.60 5.21 -1.35
CA GLY A 65 -19.22 6.14 -0.28
C GLY A 65 -17.73 6.13 0.13
N SER A 66 -16.84 5.38 -0.54
CA SER A 66 -15.40 5.47 -0.23
C SER A 66 -14.75 6.72 -0.84
N GLU A 67 -14.14 7.58 -0.02
CA GLU A 67 -13.20 8.61 -0.47
C GLU A 67 -11.83 7.96 -0.70
N VAL A 68 -11.57 7.46 -1.90
CA VAL A 68 -10.25 6.89 -2.26
C VAL A 68 -9.44 7.93 -3.03
N THR A 69 -8.34 8.38 -2.44
CA THR A 69 -7.31 9.14 -3.14
C THR A 69 -6.31 8.16 -3.74
N ALA A 70 -6.41 7.88 -5.04
CA ALA A 70 -5.35 7.20 -5.78
C ALA A 70 -4.24 8.24 -6.08
N MET A 71 -3.12 8.15 -5.38
CA MET A 71 -1.90 8.90 -5.73
C MET A 71 -1.21 8.16 -6.87
N VAL A 72 -1.48 8.56 -8.12
CA VAL A 72 -0.68 8.14 -9.27
C VAL A 72 0.51 9.08 -9.37
N SER A 73 1.70 8.57 -9.06
CA SER A 73 2.95 9.28 -9.32
C SER A 73 3.25 9.20 -10.82
N ASP A 74 2.83 10.19 -11.58
CA ASP A 74 3.29 10.37 -12.97
C ASP A 74 4.78 10.74 -12.94
N THR A 75 5.64 9.74 -13.12
CA THR A 75 7.07 9.99 -13.30
C THR A 75 7.26 10.22 -14.79
N GLY A 76 7.08 11.47 -15.21
CA GLY A 76 7.42 11.91 -16.55
C GLY A 76 8.92 11.78 -16.79
N ASP A 77 9.35 10.64 -17.32
CA ASP A 77 10.65 10.50 -17.96
C ASP A 77 10.43 10.60 -19.47
N THR A 78 10.90 11.71 -20.04
CA THR A 78 10.87 11.95 -21.48
C THR A 78 12.20 11.43 -22.01
N PRO A 79 12.23 10.43 -22.92
CA PRO A 79 13.48 9.91 -23.44
C PRO A 79 14.11 10.97 -24.34
N GLN A 80 15.37 11.31 -24.08
CA GLN A 80 16.27 11.86 -25.08
C GLN A 80 17.03 10.72 -25.75
#